data_AF-A0A6B1ASK9-F1
#
_entry.id   AF-A0A6B1ASK9-F1
#
_cell.length_a   1.000
_cell.length_b   1.000
_cell.length_c   1.000
_cell.angle_alpha   90.00
_cell.angle_beta   90.00
_cell.angle_gamma   90.00
#
_symmetry.space_group_name_H-M   'P 1'
#
loop_
_entity.id
_entity.type
_entity.pdbx_description
1 polymer ?
#
loop_
_entity_poly.entity_id
_entity_poly.type
_entity_poly.pdbx_seq_one_letter_code
_entity_poly.pdbx_strand_id
1 'polypeptide(L)'
;MKKGVSMNFRSRLSILIALTSLCFPFIATHAQPTLSRTLSPEDHCRNFSRDAIVTFADSDLAEVVHNALGLDAQAPLSCGQAAELERLAVTATSERVVYGGTLRPARAPSEPAFESLDGIQNLTGLTTLTMFNRLITDIGPLRHLTNLTDLVLHTNWISDIEPLRKV
;
A
#
# COMPACT_ATOMS: atom_id res chain seq x y z
N MET A 1 40.12 -62.04 18.22
CA MET A 1 39.17 -62.30 17.11
C MET A 1 38.57 -60.95 16.74
N LYS A 2 38.61 -60.37 15.53
CA LYS A 2 38.94 -60.78 14.16
C LYS A 2 39.79 -59.68 13.50
N LYS A 3 40.75 -60.09 12.67
CA LYS A 3 41.49 -59.29 11.69
C LYS A 3 40.61 -59.09 10.44
N GLY A 4 40.85 -58.03 9.67
CA GLY A 4 40.27 -57.88 8.33
C GLY A 4 40.81 -56.63 7.63
N VAL A 5 42.00 -56.76 7.06
CA VAL A 5 42.67 -55.76 6.22
C VAL A 5 42.17 -55.90 4.78
N SER A 6 41.96 -54.74 4.14
CA SER A 6 42.05 -54.37 2.71
C SER A 6 42.06 -55.47 1.65
N MET A 7 41.24 -55.30 0.60
CA MET A 7 41.62 -55.71 -0.76
C MET A 7 40.89 -54.85 -1.82
N ASN A 8 41.67 -54.03 -2.51
CA ASN A 8 41.35 -53.43 -3.80
C ASN A 8 41.33 -54.51 -4.90
N PHE A 9 40.41 -54.41 -5.86
CA PHE A 9 40.59 -55.02 -7.17
C PHE A 9 40.23 -54.03 -8.28
N ARG A 10 41.17 -53.87 -9.21
CA ARG A 10 41.17 -52.91 -10.31
C ARG A 10 40.24 -53.38 -11.43
N SER A 11 39.52 -52.47 -12.08
CA SER A 11 39.28 -52.56 -13.53
C SER A 11 38.95 -51.19 -14.10
N ARG A 12 39.44 -50.97 -15.32
CA ARG A 12 39.62 -49.70 -16.03
C ARG A 12 38.32 -49.23 -16.68
N LEU A 13 38.03 -47.93 -16.63
CA LEU A 13 37.51 -47.24 -17.82
C LEU A 13 37.79 -45.73 -17.75
N SER A 14 38.59 -45.29 -18.72
CA SER A 14 39.01 -43.92 -18.95
C SER A 14 37.86 -43.11 -19.54
N ILE A 15 37.49 -41.98 -18.95
CA ILE A 15 36.85 -40.89 -19.69
C ILE A 15 37.46 -39.58 -19.20
N LEU A 16 38.37 -39.04 -20.03
CA LEU A 16 38.80 -37.65 -20.00
C LEU A 16 37.57 -36.78 -20.28
N ILE A 17 37.16 -35.92 -19.35
CA ILE A 17 36.26 -34.80 -19.66
C ILE A 17 37.10 -33.53 -19.54
N ALA A 18 37.40 -32.96 -20.69
CA ALA A 18 38.18 -31.75 -20.86
C ALA A 18 37.45 -30.54 -20.24
N LEU A 19 38.24 -29.70 -19.56
CA LEU A 19 37.87 -28.34 -19.20
C LEU A 19 37.36 -27.58 -20.44
N THR A 20 36.13 -27.07 -20.37
CA THR A 20 35.77 -25.84 -21.09
C THR A 20 35.18 -24.87 -20.07
N SER A 21 36.06 -24.00 -19.59
CA SER A 21 35.71 -22.79 -18.85
C SER A 21 34.99 -21.85 -19.83
N LEU A 22 33.66 -21.92 -19.86
CA LEU A 22 32.83 -20.85 -20.40
C LEU A 22 32.54 -19.89 -19.26
N CYS A 23 33.49 -18.99 -19.03
CA CYS A 23 33.28 -17.79 -18.25
C CYS A 23 32.35 -16.88 -19.07
N PHE A 24 31.03 -17.05 -18.91
CA PHE A 24 30.07 -16.04 -19.34
C PHE A 24 30.13 -14.92 -18.30
N PRO A 25 30.43 -13.67 -18.68
CA PRO A 25 30.19 -12.53 -17.82
C PRO A 25 28.68 -12.33 -17.78
N PHE A 26 27.99 -13.08 -16.92
CA PHE A 26 26.64 -12.74 -16.51
C PHE A 26 26.79 -11.49 -15.64
N ILE A 27 26.83 -10.32 -16.27
CA ILE A 27 26.51 -9.07 -15.58
C ILE A 27 25.01 -9.15 -15.33
N ALA A 28 24.62 -9.98 -14.36
CA ALA A 28 23.43 -9.69 -13.61
C ALA A 28 23.71 -8.34 -12.95
N THR A 29 23.06 -7.30 -13.46
CA THR A 29 22.73 -6.15 -12.64
C THR A 29 22.00 -6.70 -11.43
N HIS A 30 22.75 -6.94 -10.36
CA HIS A 30 22.21 -7.27 -9.06
C HIS A 30 21.54 -5.99 -8.57
N ALA A 31 20.29 -5.78 -8.97
CA ALA A 31 19.37 -5.04 -8.13
C ALA A 31 19.25 -5.89 -6.87
N GLN A 32 20.08 -5.59 -5.86
CA GLN A 32 19.87 -6.12 -4.53
C GLN A 32 18.42 -5.79 -4.16
N PRO A 33 17.63 -6.72 -3.62
CA PRO A 33 16.34 -6.36 -3.07
C PRO A 33 16.63 -5.36 -1.96
N THR A 34 16.36 -4.08 -2.21
CA THR A 34 16.27 -3.10 -1.14
C THR A 34 15.17 -3.64 -0.24
N LEU A 35 15.54 -3.99 0.99
CA LEU A 35 14.61 -4.52 1.98
C LEU A 35 13.77 -3.34 2.46
N SER A 36 12.87 -2.88 1.60
CA SER A 36 12.04 -1.71 1.83
C SER A 36 11.13 -2.00 3.02
N ARG A 37 11.21 -1.13 4.02
CA ARG A 37 10.48 -1.30 5.28
C ARG A 37 8.98 -1.12 5.01
N THR A 38 8.18 -2.15 5.25
CA THR A 38 6.71 -2.02 5.32
C THR A 38 6.30 -1.37 6.63
N LEU A 39 5.44 -0.35 6.52
CA LEU A 39 4.91 0.43 7.63
C LEU A 39 3.65 -0.20 8.20
N SER A 40 3.36 0.08 9.47
CA SER A 40 2.01 -0.06 10.05
C SER A 40 1.10 1.05 9.51
N PRO A 41 -0.23 0.85 9.42
CA PRO A 41 -1.15 1.92 9.00
C PRO A 41 -1.08 3.18 9.85
N GLU A 42 -0.68 3.09 11.12
CA GLU A 42 -0.54 4.25 12.03
C GLU A 42 0.82 4.96 11.91
N ASP A 43 1.80 4.34 11.24
CA ASP A 43 3.14 4.91 11.07
C ASP A 43 3.10 6.14 10.15
N HIS A 44 4.10 7.02 10.31
CA HIS A 44 4.22 8.23 9.52
C HIS A 44 5.52 8.26 8.71
N CYS A 45 5.41 8.40 7.39
CA CYS A 45 6.50 8.45 6.41
C CYS A 45 7.63 9.43 6.77
N ARG A 46 7.34 10.51 7.50
CA ARG A 46 8.37 11.47 7.95
C ARG A 46 9.46 10.85 8.84
N ASN A 47 9.17 9.69 9.43
CA ASN A 47 10.09 8.95 10.31
C ASN A 47 10.85 7.83 9.56
N PHE A 48 10.63 7.67 8.25
CA PHE A 48 11.17 6.57 7.46
C PHE A 48 11.77 7.08 6.15
N SER A 49 12.47 6.19 5.44
CA SER A 49 13.01 6.50 4.12
C SER A 49 11.91 6.62 3.06
N ARG A 50 12.17 7.33 1.96
CA ARG A 50 11.20 7.51 0.86
C ARG A 50 10.80 6.20 0.19
N ASP A 51 11.62 5.15 0.27
CA ASP A 51 11.34 3.83 -0.26
C ASP A 51 10.55 2.92 0.71
N ALA A 52 10.27 3.36 1.93
CA ALA A 52 9.41 2.62 2.85
C ALA A 52 8.00 2.46 2.27
N ILE A 53 7.38 1.30 2.49
CA ILE A 53 6.09 0.92 1.89
C ILE A 53 4.96 1.30 2.83
N VAL A 54 4.07 2.17 2.36
CA VAL A 54 2.86 2.61 3.06
C VAL A 54 1.84 1.48 3.07
N THR A 55 1.11 1.36 4.17
CA THR A 55 -0.04 0.48 4.31
C THR A 55 -1.24 1.29 4.79
N PHE A 56 -2.44 0.75 4.56
CA PHE A 56 -3.70 1.34 4.99
C PHE A 56 -4.44 0.30 5.83
N ALA A 57 -5.15 0.75 6.86
CA ALA A 57 -5.94 -0.16 7.70
C ALA A 57 -7.18 -0.67 6.97
N ASP A 58 -7.68 0.10 6.01
CA ASP A 58 -8.84 -0.21 5.20
C ASP A 58 -8.41 -0.55 3.75
N SER A 59 -8.85 -1.71 3.26
CA SER A 59 -8.48 -2.19 1.92
C SER A 59 -9.17 -1.43 0.80
N ASP A 60 -10.39 -0.93 1.02
CA ASP A 60 -11.11 -0.13 0.04
C ASP A 60 -10.41 1.23 -0.11
N LEU A 61 -9.96 1.84 0.99
CA LEU A 61 -9.14 3.04 0.96
C LEU A 61 -7.83 2.79 0.21
N ALA A 62 -7.16 1.66 0.51
CA ALA A 62 -5.94 1.28 -0.20
C ALA A 62 -6.20 1.23 -1.71
N GLU A 63 -7.23 0.51 -2.16
CA GLU A 63 -7.57 0.36 -3.57
C GLU A 63 -7.81 1.72 -4.24
N VAL A 64 -8.61 2.58 -3.61
CA VAL A 64 -8.88 3.94 -4.14
C VAL A 64 -7.58 4.73 -4.29
N VAL A 65 -6.66 4.66 -3.32
CA VAL A 65 -5.37 5.35 -3.40
C VAL A 65 -4.51 4.81 -4.54
N HIS A 66 -4.42 3.48 -4.70
CA HIS A 66 -3.68 2.88 -5.81
C HIS A 66 -4.27 3.31 -7.16
N ASN A 67 -5.60 3.27 -7.30
CA ASN A 67 -6.30 3.72 -8.50
C ASN A 67 -6.03 5.20 -8.80
N ALA A 68 -6.05 6.07 -7.78
CA ALA A 68 -5.76 7.50 -7.94
C ALA A 68 -4.32 7.78 -8.39
N LEU A 69 -3.38 6.91 -8.03
CA LEU A 69 -1.99 6.95 -8.46
C LEU A 69 -1.71 6.21 -9.78
N GLY A 70 -2.72 5.57 -10.38
CA GLY A 70 -2.54 4.74 -11.57
C GLY A 70 -1.71 3.48 -11.33
N LEU A 71 -1.74 2.95 -10.10
CA LEU A 71 -1.03 1.74 -9.70
C LEU A 71 -1.99 0.54 -9.68
N ASP A 72 -1.44 -0.65 -9.89
CA ASP A 72 -2.19 -1.89 -9.64
C ASP A 72 -2.53 -2.01 -8.14
N ALA A 73 -3.68 -2.60 -7.81
CA ALA A 73 -4.19 -2.68 -6.43
C ALA A 73 -3.28 -3.42 -5.43
N GLN A 74 -2.29 -4.19 -5.92
CA GLN A 74 -1.32 -4.93 -5.10
C GLN A 74 0.12 -4.42 -5.26
N ALA A 75 0.32 -3.35 -6.05
CA ALA A 75 1.64 -2.78 -6.23
C ALA A 75 2.11 -2.10 -4.93
N PRO A 76 3.36 -2.30 -4.48
CA PRO A 76 3.87 -1.60 -3.31
C PRO A 76 3.83 -0.07 -3.51
N LEU A 77 3.19 0.64 -2.59
CA LEU A 77 3.17 2.10 -2.55
C LEU A 77 4.29 2.64 -1.64
N SER A 78 5.32 3.26 -2.22
CA SER A 78 6.36 3.89 -1.41
C SER A 78 5.91 5.23 -0.80
N CYS A 79 6.52 5.62 0.32
CA CYS A 79 6.34 6.95 0.92
C CYS A 79 6.61 8.09 -0.08
N GLY A 80 7.61 7.89 -0.95
CA GLY A 80 7.95 8.83 -2.02
C GLY A 80 6.81 9.01 -3.01
N GLN A 81 6.13 7.93 -3.42
CA GLN A 81 4.97 7.98 -4.32
C GLN A 81 3.71 8.51 -3.62
N ALA A 82 3.48 8.10 -2.36
CA ALA A 82 2.36 8.55 -1.54
C ALA A 82 2.34 10.09 -1.38
N ALA A 83 3.52 10.71 -1.28
CA ALA A 83 3.67 12.15 -1.17
C ALA A 83 3.34 12.93 -2.46
N GLU A 84 3.25 12.26 -3.62
CA GLU A 84 2.93 12.90 -4.91
C GLU A 84 1.42 12.98 -5.17
N LEU A 85 0.59 12.30 -4.37
CA LEU A 85 -0.86 12.34 -4.56
C LEU A 85 -1.44 13.68 -4.09
N GLU A 86 -1.86 14.51 -5.02
CA GLU A 86 -2.42 15.83 -4.72
C GLU A 86 -3.93 15.81 -4.48
N ARG A 87 -4.66 14.89 -5.12
CA ARG A 87 -6.12 14.86 -5.10
C ARG A 87 -6.62 13.43 -4.92
N LEU A 88 -7.47 13.22 -3.91
CA LEU A 88 -8.16 11.96 -3.66
C LEU A 88 -9.67 12.24 -3.59
N ALA A 89 -10.43 11.67 -4.52
CA ALA A 89 -11.87 11.89 -4.60
C ALA A 89 -12.63 10.57 -4.76
N VAL A 90 -13.54 10.31 -3.84
CA VAL A 90 -14.42 9.12 -3.83
C VAL A 90 -15.86 9.60 -3.82
N THR A 91 -16.37 9.91 -5.01
CA THR A 91 -17.75 10.38 -5.21
C THR A 91 -18.68 9.18 -5.36
N ALA A 92 -19.74 9.11 -4.55
CA ALA A 92 -20.80 8.15 -4.79
C ALA A 92 -21.53 8.49 -6.09
N THR A 93 -21.83 7.49 -6.91
CA THR A 93 -22.79 7.64 -8.01
C THR A 93 -24.17 7.30 -7.45
N SER A 94 -24.77 8.18 -6.66
CA SER A 94 -26.06 7.85 -6.06
C SER A 94 -27.17 7.76 -7.11
N GLU A 95 -27.71 6.56 -7.35
CA GLU A 95 -29.12 6.42 -7.70
C GLU A 95 -29.96 6.79 -6.46
N ARG A 96 -30.83 7.79 -6.63
CA ARG A 96 -31.63 8.38 -5.55
C ARG A 96 -32.79 7.44 -5.21
N VAL A 97 -32.93 7.00 -3.95
CA VAL A 97 -34.13 6.26 -3.50
C VAL A 97 -34.87 7.06 -2.43
N VAL A 98 -36.19 7.16 -2.57
CA VAL A 98 -37.09 7.95 -1.71
C VAL A 98 -37.64 7.07 -0.57
N TYR A 99 -37.41 7.47 0.68
CA TYR A 99 -38.23 7.02 1.81
C TYR A 99 -38.68 8.25 2.61
N GLY A 100 -40.00 8.46 2.73
CA GLY A 100 -40.58 9.42 3.67
C GLY A 100 -40.39 10.92 3.38
N GLY A 101 -40.12 11.33 2.14
CA GLY A 101 -40.04 12.75 1.75
C GLY A 101 -38.68 13.42 1.96
N THR A 102 -37.70 12.73 2.54
CA THR A 102 -36.30 13.15 2.56
C THR A 102 -35.49 12.30 1.59
N LEU A 103 -34.83 12.95 0.62
CA LEU A 103 -33.90 12.28 -0.29
C LEU A 103 -32.60 12.02 0.45
N ARG A 104 -32.49 10.88 1.12
CA ARG A 104 -31.20 10.42 1.64
C ARG A 104 -30.58 9.48 0.59
N PRO A 105 -29.37 9.74 0.10
CA PRO A 105 -28.64 8.73 -0.67
C PRO A 105 -28.42 7.53 0.24
N ALA A 106 -29.16 6.44 0.02
CA ALA A 106 -28.77 5.15 0.55
C ALA A 106 -27.54 4.71 -0.25
N ARG A 107 -26.43 4.45 0.43
CA ARG A 107 -25.25 3.89 -0.21
C ARG A 107 -25.64 2.55 -0.86
N ALA A 108 -25.27 2.35 -2.13
CA ALA A 108 -25.44 1.03 -2.74
C ALA A 108 -24.60 0.01 -1.94
N PRO A 109 -25.11 -1.21 -1.68
CA PRO A 109 -24.38 -2.22 -0.91
C PRO A 109 -22.96 -2.52 -1.43
N SER A 110 -22.69 -2.22 -2.71
CA SER A 110 -21.40 -2.41 -3.39
C SER A 110 -20.46 -1.20 -3.36
N GLU A 111 -20.90 -0.04 -2.88
CA GLU A 111 -20.01 1.12 -2.72
C GLU A 111 -19.06 0.86 -1.53
N PRO A 112 -17.83 1.40 -1.50
CA PRO A 112 -16.84 1.16 -0.43
C PRO A 112 -17.16 1.90 0.88
N ALA A 113 -16.86 1.24 2.02
CA ALA A 113 -16.93 1.79 3.38
C ALA A 113 -15.52 2.02 3.83
N PHE A 114 -15.28 3.14 4.49
CA PHE A 114 -13.99 3.33 5.14
C PHE A 114 -14.17 3.07 6.64
N GLU A 115 -13.82 1.86 7.06
CA GLU A 115 -13.79 1.46 8.47
C GLU A 115 -12.69 2.21 9.23
N SER A 116 -11.58 2.54 8.55
CA SER A 116 -10.51 3.38 9.08
C SER A 116 -9.89 4.26 7.98
N LEU A 117 -9.40 5.43 8.39
CA LEU A 117 -8.59 6.31 7.56
C LEU A 117 -7.08 6.18 7.84
N ASP A 118 -6.66 5.26 8.72
CA ASP A 118 -5.24 5.06 9.01
C ASP A 118 -4.48 4.68 7.75
N GLY A 119 -3.34 5.36 7.56
CA GLY A 119 -2.51 5.34 6.37
C GLY A 119 -2.67 6.62 5.55
N ILE A 120 -3.82 7.30 5.61
CA ILE A 120 -4.06 8.53 4.85
C ILE A 120 -3.12 9.66 5.28
N GLN A 121 -2.63 9.68 6.53
CA GLN A 121 -1.69 10.68 7.04
C GLN A 121 -0.35 10.71 6.27
N ASN A 122 -0.07 9.66 5.49
CA ASN A 122 1.14 9.55 4.67
C ASN A 122 0.99 10.19 3.29
N LEU A 123 -0.22 10.60 2.90
CA LEU A 123 -0.51 11.28 1.64
C LEU A 123 -0.24 12.78 1.78
N THR A 124 0.99 13.14 2.16
CA THR A 124 1.35 14.50 2.58
C THR A 124 1.27 15.54 1.47
N GLY A 125 1.17 15.11 0.21
CA GLY A 125 0.92 15.98 -0.94
C GLY A 125 -0.54 16.39 -1.13
N LEU A 126 -1.49 15.79 -0.40
CA LEU A 126 -2.91 16.04 -0.61
C LEU A 126 -3.27 17.51 -0.37
N THR A 127 -3.85 18.11 -1.40
CA THR A 127 -4.47 19.44 -1.37
C THR A 127 -5.98 19.36 -1.43
N THR A 128 -6.52 18.30 -2.06
CA THR A 128 -7.96 18.05 -2.13
C THR A 128 -8.33 16.64 -1.67
N LEU A 129 -9.26 16.57 -0.71
CA LEU A 129 -9.86 15.33 -0.24
C LEU A 129 -11.38 15.40 -0.32
N THR A 130 -11.98 14.51 -1.11
CA THR A 130 -13.44 14.35 -1.20
C THR A 130 -13.83 12.92 -0.86
N MET A 131 -14.57 12.73 0.22
CA MET A 131 -15.10 11.43 0.65
C MET A 131 -16.58 11.61 1.01
N PHE A 132 -17.46 11.31 0.06
CA PHE A 132 -18.90 11.45 0.25
C PHE A 132 -19.52 10.10 0.64
N ASN A 133 -20.35 10.09 1.69
CA ASN A 133 -21.16 8.92 2.06
C ASN A 133 -20.34 7.64 2.33
N ARG A 134 -19.27 7.74 3.14
CA ARG A 134 -18.33 6.63 3.43
C ARG A 134 -18.44 6.05 4.83
N LEU A 135 -19.44 6.49 5.62
CA LEU A 135 -19.64 6.10 7.02
C LEU A 135 -18.45 6.45 7.94
N ILE A 136 -17.62 7.41 7.53
CA ILE A 136 -16.46 7.84 8.31
C ILE A 136 -16.94 8.43 9.64
N THR A 137 -16.39 7.94 10.74
CA THR A 137 -16.65 8.43 12.11
C THR A 137 -15.42 9.13 12.69
N ASP A 138 -14.23 8.59 12.42
CA ASP A 138 -12.95 9.12 12.90
C ASP A 138 -12.16 9.77 11.76
N ILE A 139 -11.74 11.01 11.98
CA ILE A 139 -10.89 11.80 11.09
C ILE A 139 -9.55 12.18 11.73
N GLY A 140 -9.21 11.55 12.85
CA GLY A 140 -7.94 11.69 13.56
C GLY A 140 -6.70 11.62 12.65
N PRO A 141 -6.63 10.73 11.65
CA PRO A 141 -5.52 10.67 10.71
C PRO A 141 -5.32 11.94 9.87
N LEU A 142 -6.36 12.74 9.63
CA LEU A 142 -6.27 13.96 8.82
C LEU A 142 -5.41 15.06 9.46
N ARG A 143 -5.16 14.99 10.78
CA ARG A 143 -4.43 16.02 11.55
C ARG A 143 -3.01 16.36 11.04
N HIS A 144 -2.44 15.50 10.19
CA HIS A 144 -1.09 15.68 9.63
C HIS A 144 -1.09 16.19 8.19
N LEU A 145 -2.25 16.33 7.55
CA LEU A 145 -2.38 16.75 6.14
C LEU A 145 -2.36 18.27 5.97
N THR A 146 -1.29 18.93 6.42
CA THR A 146 -1.20 20.41 6.50
C THR A 146 -1.21 21.15 5.15
N ASN A 147 -1.25 20.43 4.03
CA ASN A 147 -1.36 21.01 2.69
C ASN A 147 -2.81 21.00 2.17
N LEU A 148 -3.75 20.47 2.95
CA LEU A 148 -5.12 20.26 2.52
C LEU A 148 -5.89 21.59 2.49
N THR A 149 -6.28 22.03 1.29
CA THR A 149 -7.03 23.28 1.09
C THR A 149 -8.51 23.04 0.85
N ASP A 150 -8.86 21.87 0.31
CA ASP A 150 -10.22 21.52 -0.08
C ASP A 150 -10.62 20.20 0.57
N LEU A 151 -11.56 20.27 1.53
CA LEU A 151 -12.05 19.11 2.28
C LEU A 151 -13.56 18.98 2.17
N VAL A 152 -14.03 17.88 1.57
CA VAL A 152 -15.45 17.54 1.44
C VAL A 152 -15.71 16.18 2.07
N LEU A 153 -16.32 16.19 3.26
CA LEU A 153 -16.69 14.98 4.02
C LEU A 153 -18.21 14.86 4.25
N HIS A 154 -19.02 15.37 3.32
CA HIS A 154 -20.47 15.40 3.48
C HIS A 154 -21.09 13.98 3.54
N THR A 155 -22.22 13.85 4.27
CA THR A 155 -22.91 12.57 4.50
C THR A 155 -22.02 11.51 5.18
N ASN A 156 -21.14 11.92 6.08
CA ASN A 156 -20.44 11.02 7.01
C ASN A 156 -21.00 11.14 8.43
N TRP A 157 -20.42 10.39 9.38
CA TRP A 157 -20.90 10.22 10.75
C TRP A 157 -19.89 10.82 11.75
N ILE A 158 -19.24 11.91 11.34
CA ILE A 158 -18.18 12.60 12.08
C ILE A 158 -18.82 13.45 13.18
N SER A 159 -18.41 13.22 14.43
CA SER A 159 -18.85 14.02 15.59
C SER A 159 -17.74 14.92 16.16
N ASP A 160 -16.48 14.55 15.96
CA ASP A 160 -15.32 15.30 16.44
C ASP A 160 -14.55 15.89 15.25
N ILE A 161 -14.34 17.21 15.31
CA ILE A 161 -13.61 17.98 14.30
C ILE A 161 -12.30 18.57 14.85
N GLU A 162 -11.91 18.25 16.09
CA GLU A 162 -10.61 18.67 16.63
C GLU A 162 -9.42 18.34 15.70
N PRO A 163 -9.39 17.18 15.00
CA PRO A 163 -8.31 16.85 14.08
C PRO A 163 -8.08 17.90 12.97
N LEU A 164 -9.10 18.69 12.60
CA LEU A 164 -9.01 19.70 11.55
C LEU A 164 -8.44 21.05 12.01
N ARG A 165 -8.23 21.25 13.31
CA ARG A 165 -7.81 22.56 13.86
C ARG A 165 -6.47 23.08 13.29
N LYS A 166 -5.59 22.17 12.83
CA LYS A 166 -4.22 22.47 12.39
C LYS A 166 -3.93 22.03 10.95
N VAL A 167 -4.96 21.55 10.27
CA VAL A 167 -4.89 21.12 8.87
C VAL A 167 -4.84 22.36 7.99
#